data_AF-A0A9X1W7N7-F1
#
_entry.id   AF-A0A9X1W7N7-F1
#
_cell.length_a   1.000
_cell.length_b   1.000
_cell.length_c   1.000
_cell.angle_alpha   90.00
_cell.angle_beta   90.00
_cell.angle_gamma   90.00
#
_symmetry.space_group_name_H-M   'P 1'
#
loop_
_entity.id
_entity.type
_entity.pdbx_description
1 polymer ?
#
loop_
_entity_poly.entity_id
_entity_poly.type
_entity_poly.pdbx_seq_one_letter_code
_entity_poly.pdbx_strand_id
1 'polypeptide(L)'
;MYKNVRTKFDTTYSRPLPNGKALTEALVPQEEIELRDIIDCWYRDVFSPLIALKQLDTSDKDHYITLLESRLKQLDKIFLQLLRNKAYYAALQRMLSDSDDSDMEHYLRLLLAKSTNARLVH
;
A
#
# COMPACT_ATOMS: atom_id res chain seq x y z
N MET A 1 20.04 -6.25 12.27
CA MET A 1 20.35 -5.28 11.20
C MET A 1 19.87 -5.88 9.88
N TYR A 2 19.11 -5.14 9.08
CA TYR A 2 18.50 -5.67 7.86
C TYR A 2 19.50 -5.66 6.70
N LYS A 3 19.32 -6.57 5.73
CA LYS A 3 20.23 -6.65 4.57
C LYS A 3 19.97 -5.58 3.52
N ASN A 4 18.72 -5.13 3.38
CA ASN A 4 18.30 -4.19 2.33
C ASN A 4 18.04 -2.77 2.85
N VAL A 5 17.94 -2.57 4.17
CA VAL A 5 17.83 -1.25 4.81
C VAL A 5 18.72 -1.20 6.05
N ARG A 6 19.21 -0.02 6.43
CA ARG A 6 20.03 0.15 7.64
C ARG A 6 19.13 0.22 8.86
N THR A 7 18.02 0.94 8.75
CA THR A 7 17.03 1.11 9.82
C THR A 7 15.62 0.90 9.29
N LYS A 8 14.65 0.68 10.20
CA LYS A 8 13.24 0.57 9.81
C LYS A 8 12.61 1.88 9.34
N PHE A 9 13.32 3.00 9.52
CA PHE A 9 12.86 4.33 9.15
C PHE A 9 13.43 4.80 7.81
N ASP A 10 14.31 4.02 7.18
CA ASP A 10 14.87 4.35 5.87
C ASP A 10 13.75 4.38 4.84
N THR A 11 13.73 5.38 3.95
CA THR A 11 12.65 5.54 2.95
C THR A 11 13.03 5.05 1.56
N THR A 12 14.25 4.52 1.39
CA THR A 12 14.71 3.85 0.16
C THR A 12 15.47 2.57 0.51
N TYR A 13 15.56 1.64 -0.44
CA TYR A 13 16.41 0.46 -0.29
C TYR A 13 17.89 0.82 -0.47
N SER A 14 18.74 0.30 0.40
CA SER A 14 20.20 0.40 0.24
C SER A 14 20.76 -0.59 -0.78
N ARG A 15 19.99 -1.66 -1.08
CA ARG A 15 20.31 -2.71 -2.04
C ARG A 15 19.02 -3.23 -2.67
N PRO A 16 19.01 -3.62 -3.96
CA PRO A 16 17.85 -4.20 -4.61
C PRO A 16 17.31 -5.42 -3.85
N LEU A 17 15.99 -5.58 -3.84
CA LEU A 17 15.36 -6.76 -3.26
C LEU A 17 15.66 -8.00 -4.13
N PRO A 18 15.80 -9.19 -3.52
CA PRO A 18 16.02 -10.41 -4.28
C PRO A 18 14.77 -10.77 -5.10
N ASN A 19 14.92 -10.84 -6.43
CA ASN A 19 13.82 -11.22 -7.32
C ASN A 19 13.29 -12.62 -7.01
N GLY A 20 11.97 -12.76 -6.95
CA GLY A 20 11.27 -14.04 -6.82
C GLY A 20 11.46 -14.78 -5.49
N LYS A 21 11.99 -14.11 -4.45
CA LYS A 21 12.15 -14.71 -3.11
C LYS A 21 11.23 -14.02 -2.11
N ALA A 22 10.69 -14.81 -1.19
CA ALA A 22 9.93 -14.28 -0.05
C ALA A 22 10.82 -13.34 0.77
N LEU A 23 10.27 -12.17 1.10
CA LEU A 23 10.91 -11.23 2.00
C LEU A 23 10.81 -11.77 3.43
N THR A 24 11.88 -11.58 4.21
CA THR A 24 11.98 -12.06 5.59
C THR A 24 12.47 -10.92 6.48
N GLU A 25 12.30 -11.06 7.80
CA GLU A 25 12.73 -10.06 8.79
C GLU A 25 14.26 -9.82 8.78
N ALA A 26 15.02 -10.72 8.17
CA ALA A 26 16.46 -10.51 7.93
C ALA A 26 16.73 -9.54 6.77
N LEU A 27 15.82 -9.45 5.79
CA LEU A 27 15.96 -8.63 4.59
C LEU A 27 15.43 -7.21 4.81
N VAL A 28 14.23 -7.11 5.38
CA VAL A 28 13.48 -5.86 5.57
C VAL A 28 12.81 -5.85 6.95
N PRO A 29 12.36 -4.68 7.45
CA PRO A 29 11.63 -4.58 8.70
C PRO A 29 10.32 -5.35 8.66
N GLN A 30 9.91 -5.88 9.82
CA GLN A 30 8.65 -6.59 9.99
C GLN A 30 7.45 -5.75 9.52
N GLU A 31 7.47 -4.43 9.78
CA GLU A 31 6.42 -3.51 9.34
C GLU A 31 6.27 -3.46 7.82
N GLU A 32 7.32 -3.75 7.04
CA GLU A 32 7.21 -3.85 5.58
C GLU A 32 6.57 -5.16 5.14
N ILE A 33 6.88 -6.27 5.82
CA ILE A 33 6.30 -7.58 5.52
C ILE A 33 4.79 -7.53 5.75
N GLU A 34 4.37 -7.05 6.92
CA GLU A 34 2.96 -6.89 7.27
C GLU A 34 2.25 -5.92 6.33
N LEU A 35 2.90 -4.81 5.96
CA LEU A 35 2.31 -3.84 5.04
C LEU A 35 2.09 -4.44 3.64
N ARG A 36 3.00 -5.28 3.15
CA ARG A 36 2.85 -6.00 1.89
C ARG A 36 1.65 -6.94 1.93
N ASP A 37 1.51 -7.73 2.99
CA ASP A 37 0.37 -8.62 3.16
C ASP A 37 -0.97 -7.85 3.21
N ILE A 38 -0.99 -6.70 3.89
CA ILE A 38 -2.16 -5.81 3.95
C ILE A 38 -2.49 -5.26 2.56
N ILE A 39 -1.49 -4.78 1.81
CA ILE A 39 -1.67 -4.23 0.45
C ILE A 39 -2.17 -5.33 -0.49
N ASP A 40 -1.62 -6.54 -0.42
CA ASP A 40 -2.03 -7.66 -1.26
C ASP A 40 -3.49 -8.05 -0.99
N CYS A 41 -3.91 -8.10 0.28
CA CYS A 41 -5.30 -8.33 0.63
C CYS A 41 -6.22 -7.21 0.15
N TRP A 42 -5.85 -5.94 0.40
CA TRP A 42 -6.59 -4.78 -0.07
C TRP A 42 -6.74 -4.76 -1.60
N TYR A 43 -5.67 -5.10 -2.32
CA TYR A 43 -5.65 -5.12 -3.77
C TYR A 43 -6.57 -6.21 -4.32
N ARG A 44 -6.40 -7.45 -3.85
CA ARG A 44 -7.18 -8.61 -4.29
C ARG A 44 -8.66 -8.50 -3.95
N ASP A 45 -8.98 -8.05 -2.74
CA ASP A 45 -10.34 -8.15 -2.21
C ASP A 45 -11.20 -6.93 -2.57
N VAL A 46 -10.59 -5.79 -2.91
CA VAL A 46 -11.32 -4.54 -3.16
C VAL A 46 -10.85 -3.80 -4.41
N PHE A 47 -9.57 -3.45 -4.50
CA PHE A 47 -9.09 -2.56 -5.56
C PHE A 47 -9.23 -3.18 -6.95
N SER A 48 -8.70 -4.39 -7.15
CA SER A 48 -8.77 -5.10 -8.44
C SER A 48 -10.22 -5.38 -8.87
N PRO A 49 -11.12 -5.91 -8.01
CA PRO A 49 -12.53 -6.09 -8.36
C PRO A 49 -13.23 -4.77 -8.74
N LEU A 50 -12.92 -3.67 -8.05
CA LEU A 50 -13.53 -2.37 -8.32
C LEU A 50 -13.12 -1.83 -9.69
N ILE A 51 -11.84 -1.89 -10.02
CA ILE A 51 -11.33 -1.45 -11.33
C ILE A 51 -11.91 -2.33 -12.45
N ALA A 52 -11.94 -3.65 -12.26
CA ALA A 52 -12.53 -4.57 -13.23
C ALA A 52 -14.01 -4.27 -13.48
N LEU A 53 -14.82 -4.08 -12.42
CA LEU A 53 -16.24 -3.72 -12.57
C LEU A 53 -16.42 -2.36 -13.26
N LYS A 54 -15.58 -1.37 -12.97
CA LYS A 54 -15.65 -0.06 -13.63
C LYS A 54 -15.47 -0.16 -15.15
N GLN A 55 -14.71 -1.14 -15.63
CA GLN A 55 -14.47 -1.37 -17.06
C GLN A 55 -15.57 -2.16 -17.79
N LEU A 56 -16.48 -2.84 -17.08
CA LEU A 56 -17.55 -3.65 -17.71
C LEU A 56 -18.76 -2.81 -18.13
N ASP A 57 -19.22 -2.87 -19.38
CA ASP A 57 -20.46 -2.19 -19.80
C ASP A 57 -21.72 -3.02 -19.49
N THR A 58 -22.08 -3.13 -18.21
CA THR A 58 -23.29 -3.85 -17.76
C THR A 58 -24.16 -2.98 -16.86
N SER A 59 -25.48 -2.99 -17.08
CA SER A 59 -26.45 -2.14 -16.36
C SER A 59 -26.59 -2.43 -14.86
N ASP A 60 -26.22 -3.62 -14.38
CA ASP A 60 -26.50 -4.08 -13.01
C ASP A 60 -25.28 -4.00 -12.06
N LYS A 61 -24.21 -3.29 -12.45
CA LYS A 61 -22.97 -3.23 -11.68
C LYS A 61 -22.92 -2.13 -10.62
N ASP A 62 -23.79 -1.13 -10.71
CA ASP A 62 -23.72 0.09 -9.88
C ASP A 62 -23.86 -0.20 -8.38
N HIS A 63 -24.70 -1.19 -8.03
CA HIS A 63 -24.83 -1.65 -6.65
C HIS A 63 -23.51 -2.22 -6.11
N TYR A 64 -22.84 -3.08 -6.90
CA TYR A 64 -21.57 -3.71 -6.53
C TYR A 64 -20.42 -2.70 -6.48
N ILE A 65 -20.39 -1.76 -7.42
CA ILE A 65 -19.42 -0.64 -7.39
C ILE A 65 -19.59 0.15 -6.10
N THR A 66 -20.82 0.52 -5.75
CA THR A 66 -21.11 1.28 -4.52
C THR A 66 -20.65 0.54 -3.27
N LEU A 67 -20.89 -0.79 -3.21
CA LEU A 67 -20.44 -1.63 -2.11
C LEU A 67 -18.90 -1.67 -1.99
N LEU A 68 -18.20 -1.88 -3.10
CA LEU A 68 -16.74 -1.91 -3.13
C LEU A 68 -16.12 -0.55 -2.82
N GLU A 69 -16.70 0.55 -3.30
CA GLU A 69 -16.23 1.90 -2.98
C GLU A 69 -16.41 2.22 -1.49
N SER A 70 -17.52 1.77 -0.88
CA SER A 70 -17.72 1.90 0.57
C SER A 70 -16.67 1.11 1.34
N ARG A 71 -16.40 -0.13 0.94
CA ARG A 71 -15.39 -0.99 1.56
C ARG A 71 -13.98 -0.41 1.37
N LEU A 72 -13.68 0.12 0.18
CA LEU A 72 -12.41 0.79 -0.12
C LEU A 72 -12.18 1.97 0.83
N LYS A 73 -13.17 2.85 0.99
CA LYS A 73 -13.11 3.99 1.92
C LYS A 73 -12.89 3.56 3.37
N GLN A 74 -13.45 2.42 3.79
CA GLN A 74 -13.22 1.89 5.14
C GLN A 74 -11.78 1.41 5.32
N LEU A 75 -11.27 0.62 4.36
CA LEU A 75 -9.90 0.13 4.39
C LEU A 75 -8.89 1.27 4.30
N ASP A 76 -9.14 2.29 3.48
CA ASP A 76 -8.30 3.48 3.37
C ASP A 76 -8.13 4.18 4.72
N LYS A 77 -9.19 4.26 5.54
CA LYS A 77 -9.10 4.86 6.89
C LYS A 77 -8.17 4.04 7.79
N ILE A 78 -8.28 2.72 7.75
CA ILE A 78 -7.41 1.81 8.52
C ILE A 78 -5.96 1.97 8.04
N PHE A 79 -5.77 2.00 6.72
CA PHE A 79 -4.47 2.18 6.11
C PHE A 79 -3.83 3.51 6.52
N LEU A 80 -4.58 4.62 6.47
CA LEU A 80 -4.13 5.93 6.96
C LEU A 80 -3.79 5.92 8.45
N GLN A 81 -4.52 5.18 9.27
CA GLN A 81 -4.19 5.00 10.69
C GLN A 81 -2.86 4.25 10.87
N LEU A 82 -2.64 3.17 10.11
CA LEU A 82 -1.38 2.42 10.12
C LEU A 82 -0.20 3.31 9.72
N LEU A 83 -0.38 4.12 8.68
CA LEU A 83 0.63 5.07 8.21
C LEU A 83 0.93 6.20 9.19
N ARG A 84 0.20 6.35 10.31
CA ARG A 84 0.62 7.26 11.40
C ARG A 84 1.92 6.78 12.05
N ASN A 85 2.16 5.47 12.09
CA ASN A 85 3.42 4.92 12.56
C ASN A 85 4.55 5.16 11.53
N LYS A 86 5.68 5.69 12.00
CA LYS A 86 6.81 6.09 11.15
C LYS A 86 7.45 4.91 10.41
N ALA A 87 7.46 3.71 10.98
CA ALA A 87 8.05 2.53 10.35
C ALA A 87 7.20 2.04 9.16
N TYR A 88 5.87 1.97 9.31
CA TYR A 88 4.96 1.65 8.19
C TYR A 88 4.96 2.73 7.11
N TYR A 89 5.02 4.02 7.51
CA TYR A 89 5.17 5.11 6.55
C TYR A 89 6.47 4.99 5.74
N ALA A 90 7.59 4.75 6.42
CA ALA A 90 8.88 4.54 5.75
C ALA A 90 8.85 3.30 4.85
N ALA A 91 8.18 2.23 5.28
CA ALA A 91 7.97 1.03 4.48
C ALA A 91 7.19 1.30 3.19
N LEU A 92 6.07 2.01 3.27
CA LEU A 92 5.30 2.36 2.08
C LEU A 92 6.11 3.25 1.13
N GLN A 93 6.82 4.24 1.68
CA GLN A 93 7.65 5.13 0.87
C GLN A 93 8.79 4.37 0.16
N ARG A 94 9.40 3.38 0.82
CA ARG A 94 10.39 2.48 0.18
C ARG A 94 9.78 1.68 -0.94
N MET A 95 8.64 1.04 -0.70
CA MET A 95 7.98 0.20 -1.70
C MET A 95 7.66 1.00 -2.96
N LEU A 96 7.22 2.26 -2.80
CA LEU A 96 6.88 3.16 -3.90
C LEU A 96 8.09 3.85 -4.56
N SER A 97 9.31 3.66 -4.03
CA SER A 97 10.53 4.26 -4.57
C SER A 97 11.11 3.51 -5.77
N ASP A 98 10.71 2.25 -5.96
CA ASP A 98 11.26 1.31 -6.96
C ASP A 98 10.15 0.57 -7.72
N SER A 99 8.92 1.12 -7.70
CA SER A 99 7.74 0.50 -8.32
C SER A 99 7.42 1.13 -9.69
N ASP A 100 6.71 0.35 -10.51
CA ASP A 100 6.24 0.73 -11.84
C ASP A 100 4.94 1.55 -11.81
N ASP A 101 4.76 2.39 -12.82
CA ASP A 101 3.61 3.30 -12.97
C ASP A 101 2.30 2.55 -13.23
N SER A 102 1.61 2.17 -12.14
CA SER A 102 0.33 1.44 -12.17
C SER A 102 -0.76 2.19 -11.41
N ASP A 103 -2.03 1.89 -11.73
CA ASP A 103 -3.19 2.47 -11.03
C ASP A 103 -3.15 2.25 -9.51
N MET A 104 -2.68 1.07 -9.09
CA MET A 104 -2.50 0.72 -7.68
C MET A 104 -1.42 1.58 -7.03
N GLU A 105 -0.27 1.73 -7.70
CA GLU A 105 0.82 2.56 -7.22
C GLU A 105 0.38 4.03 -7.06
N HIS A 106 -0.28 4.57 -8.09
CA HIS A 106 -0.86 5.91 -8.06
C HIS A 106 -1.81 6.07 -6.87
N TYR A 107 -2.67 5.10 -6.61
CA TYR A 107 -3.57 5.12 -5.46
C TYR A 107 -2.84 5.09 -4.11
N LEU A 108 -1.83 4.23 -3.97
CA LEU A 108 -1.03 4.14 -2.75
C LEU A 108 -0.23 5.43 -2.51
N ARG A 109 0.28 6.09 -3.55
CA ARG A 109 0.91 7.42 -3.45
C ARG A 109 -0.08 8.48 -2.97
N LEU A 110 -1.34 8.43 -3.40
CA LEU A 110 -2.38 9.32 -2.89
C LEU A 110 -2.65 9.08 -1.39
N LEU A 111 -2.70 7.82 -0.94
CA LEU A 111 -2.84 7.50 0.48
C LEU A 111 -1.64 7.98 1.30
N LEU A 112 -0.42 7.79 0.78
CA LEU A 112 0.81 8.28 1.42
C LEU A 112 0.77 9.81 1.57
N ALA A 113 0.42 10.54 0.51
CA ALA A 113 0.30 12.01 0.54
C ALA A 113 -0.77 12.49 1.54
N LYS A 114 -1.93 11.82 1.58
CA LYS A 114 -2.99 12.11 2.58
C LYS A 114 -2.48 11.91 4.00
N SER A 115 -1.68 10.87 4.25
CA SER A 115 -1.10 10.60 5.57
C SER A 115 -0.11 11.69 6.01
N THR A 116 0.65 12.26 5.08
CA THR A 116 1.59 13.38 5.34
C THR A 116 0.86 14.66 5.72
N ASN A 117 -0.21 15.00 5.00
CA ASN A 117 -1.03 16.17 5.32
C ASN A 117 -1.69 16.05 6.71
N ALA A 118 -2.13 14.85 7.09
CA ALA A 118 -2.66 14.61 8.44
C ALA A 118 -1.61 14.75 9.55
N ARG A 119 -0.32 14.65 9.23
CA ARG A 119 0.79 14.83 10.19
C ARG A 119 1.25 16.28 10.35
N LEU A 120 0.99 17.15 9.36
CA LEU A 120 1.37 18.58 9.40
C LEU A 120 0.36 19.45 10.17
N VAL A 121 -0.80 18.90 10.54
CA VAL A 121 -1.91 19.62 11.20
C VAL A 121 -1.88 19.46 12.74
N HIS A 122 -0.87 18.80 13.30
CA HIS A 122 -0.66 18.59 14.73
C HIS A 122 0.77 18.95 15.15
#